data_AF-A0A2Z6QSF9-F1
#
_entry.id   AF-A0A2Z6QSF9-F1
#
_cell.length_a   1.000
_cell.length_b   1.000
_cell.length_c   1.000
_cell.angle_alpha   90.00
_cell.angle_beta   90.00
_cell.angle_gamma   90.00
#
_symmetry.space_group_name_H-M   'P 1'
#
loop_
_entity.id
_entity.type
_entity.pdbx_description
1 polymer ?
#
loop_
_entity_poly.entity_id
_entity_poly.type
_entity_poly.pdbx_seq_one_letter_code
_entity_poly.pdbx_strand_id
1 'polypeptide(L)'
;MPNSNNNDTLIIDNSSHSFDTNVPTSTSRPFLNLDDEYNYLTYTSDNQSDYLKIGIINIQDAYQSKIDNIILYFTTYNFDILTLTETGLHTSHTHNNIQIVNHPDNNSKLYIIHDTNGEHKGTGVAIILSKKLFKHFITCTFLNGRLLHITLKFKPHISLNIIAAYLLANPSSNHRQDSRSIYYTKLLQIINSIISSDKSHTIILGDFNTNLNSINNRSSNDSNFKFIKLLRNFQFYDLSEHHNLSQDKLLLYTILIV
;
A
#
# COMPACT_ATOMS: atom_id res chain seq x y z
N MET A 1 32.73 -8.42 -22.71
CA MET A 1 32.17 -8.92 -21.44
C MET A 1 30.81 -8.28 -21.22
N PRO A 2 29.71 -8.99 -21.48
CA PRO A 2 28.37 -8.52 -21.13
C PRO A 2 27.93 -9.14 -19.80
N ASN A 3 27.51 -8.29 -18.87
CA ASN A 3 26.92 -8.65 -17.58
C ASN A 3 25.46 -9.05 -17.81
N SER A 4 25.07 -10.29 -17.53
CA SER A 4 23.65 -10.70 -17.55
C SER A 4 23.03 -10.48 -16.18
N ASN A 5 22.11 -9.52 -16.07
CA ASN A 5 21.21 -9.42 -14.94
C ASN A 5 20.09 -10.46 -15.13
N ASN A 6 20.17 -11.56 -14.39
CA ASN A 6 19.11 -12.56 -14.33
C ASN A 6 17.98 -12.02 -13.44
N ASN A 7 16.89 -11.59 -14.06
CA ASN A 7 15.64 -11.25 -13.37
C ASN A 7 14.79 -12.53 -13.25
N ASP A 8 14.83 -13.17 -12.09
CA ASP A 8 14.01 -14.34 -11.81
C ASP A 8 12.60 -13.92 -11.39
N THR A 9 11.63 -14.05 -12.31
CA THR A 9 10.20 -13.88 -12.04
C THR A 9 9.66 -15.14 -11.36
N LEU A 10 9.12 -15.02 -10.15
CA LEU A 10 8.57 -16.16 -9.40
C LEU A 10 7.05 -16.28 -9.57
N ILE A 11 6.58 -17.51 -9.84
CA ILE A 11 5.19 -17.97 -9.82
C ILE A 11 5.10 -19.04 -8.72
N ILE A 12 4.27 -18.88 -7.68
CA ILE A 12 4.19 -19.83 -6.55
C ILE A 12 2.75 -20.03 -6.04
N ASP A 13 2.38 -21.28 -5.75
CA ASP A 13 1.16 -21.75 -5.05
C ASP A 13 1.47 -22.52 -3.73
N ASN A 14 0.62 -22.30 -2.71
CA ASN A 14 0.21 -23.11 -1.52
C ASN A 14 1.02 -23.35 -0.19
N SER A 15 0.26 -23.17 0.93
CA SER A 15 0.08 -23.90 2.23
C SER A 15 1.12 -24.01 3.41
N SER A 16 0.73 -23.38 4.55
CA SER A 16 0.50 -23.83 5.96
C SER A 16 1.57 -24.15 7.06
N HIS A 17 1.33 -23.51 8.23
CA HIS A 17 1.55 -23.87 9.69
C HIS A 17 2.97 -23.84 10.30
N SER A 18 3.26 -23.47 11.57
CA SER A 18 2.53 -23.28 12.87
C SER A 18 3.34 -22.39 13.87
N PHE A 19 2.76 -21.99 15.02
CA PHE A 19 3.20 -20.98 16.03
C PHE A 19 3.59 -21.60 17.39
N ASP A 20 4.32 -20.85 18.26
CA ASP A 20 4.09 -20.84 19.73
C ASP A 20 4.76 -19.65 20.49
N THR A 21 4.34 -19.43 21.75
CA THR A 21 4.18 -18.17 22.52
C THR A 21 5.09 -18.02 23.77
N ASN A 22 5.23 -16.78 24.34
CA ASN A 22 4.93 -16.40 25.76
C ASN A 22 5.45 -15.00 26.20
N VAL A 23 4.86 -14.46 27.29
CA VAL A 23 4.65 -13.03 27.72
C VAL A 23 5.49 -12.58 28.97
N PRO A 24 5.70 -11.26 29.24
CA PRO A 24 6.63 -10.71 30.25
C PRO A 24 5.99 -9.97 31.47
N THR A 25 6.81 -9.43 32.40
CA THR A 25 6.41 -8.64 33.60
C THR A 25 7.18 -7.30 33.74
N SER A 26 6.58 -6.35 34.48
CA SER A 26 6.76 -4.87 34.44
C SER A 26 7.62 -4.26 35.57
N THR A 27 8.06 -2.98 35.43
CA THR A 27 7.93 -1.90 36.45
C THR A 27 8.42 -0.50 35.97
N SER A 28 7.56 0.51 36.20
CA SER A 28 7.69 1.97 36.45
C SER A 28 8.79 2.88 35.84
N ARG A 29 8.35 4.00 35.22
CA ARG A 29 9.14 5.13 34.66
C ARG A 29 9.03 6.43 35.49
N PRO A 30 10.06 7.31 35.50
CA PRO A 30 9.91 8.74 35.76
C PRO A 30 9.85 9.56 34.45
N PHE A 31 9.31 10.78 34.56
CA PHE A 31 8.95 11.74 33.49
C PHE A 31 10.10 12.16 32.53
N LEU A 32 9.82 12.27 31.22
CA LEU A 32 10.77 12.67 30.16
C LEU A 32 10.10 13.49 29.02
N ASN A 33 10.90 14.32 28.33
CA ASN A 33 10.56 15.33 27.31
C ASN A 33 9.95 14.76 26.01
N LEU A 34 9.11 15.56 25.32
CA LEU A 34 8.41 15.17 24.07
C LEU A 34 9.34 14.82 22.89
N ASP A 35 10.55 15.40 22.82
CA ASP A 35 11.51 15.09 21.74
C ASP A 35 12.28 13.78 22.00
N ASP A 36 12.34 13.32 23.25
CA ASP A 36 12.92 12.03 23.62
C ASP A 36 11.94 10.86 23.35
N GLU A 37 10.64 11.14 23.22
CA GLU A 37 9.58 10.13 23.04
C GLU A 37 9.68 9.41 21.68
N TYR A 38 10.15 10.09 20.63
CA TYR A 38 10.34 9.47 19.31
C TYR A 38 11.55 8.50 19.27
N ASN A 39 12.57 8.74 20.10
CA ASN A 39 13.77 7.91 20.15
C ASN A 39 13.69 6.78 21.20
N TYR A 40 12.77 6.85 22.17
CA TYR A 40 12.60 5.80 23.19
C TYR A 40 11.72 4.61 22.76
N LEU A 41 11.09 4.67 21.58
CA LEU A 41 10.31 3.55 21.02
C LEU A 41 11.17 2.48 20.34
N THR A 42 12.50 2.54 20.40
CA THR A 42 13.38 1.65 19.61
C THR A 42 14.27 0.69 20.40
N TYR A 43 14.23 0.65 21.74
CA TYR A 43 15.02 -0.34 22.48
C TYR A 43 14.28 -0.91 23.68
N THR A 44 13.24 -1.70 23.40
CA THR A 44 12.88 -2.82 24.27
C THR A 44 13.24 -4.09 23.53
N SER A 45 14.16 -4.85 24.14
CA SER A 45 14.58 -6.18 23.71
C SER A 45 13.42 -7.18 23.79
N ASP A 46 12.56 -7.14 22.78
CA ASP A 46 11.77 -8.26 22.27
C ASP A 46 11.42 -7.89 20.81
N ASN A 47 12.09 -8.55 19.86
CA ASN A 47 12.22 -8.11 18.46
C ASN A 47 10.95 -8.35 17.60
N GLN A 48 9.78 -7.92 18.06
CA GLN A 48 8.60 -7.73 17.22
C GLN A 48 7.96 -6.37 17.52
N SER A 49 8.09 -5.44 16.58
CA SER A 49 7.20 -4.28 16.55
C SER A 49 5.76 -4.77 16.38
N ASP A 50 4.88 -4.37 17.30
CA ASP A 50 3.43 -4.67 17.28
C ASP A 50 2.66 -3.90 16.19
N TYR A 51 3.36 -3.18 15.32
CA TYR A 51 2.80 -2.31 14.29
C TYR A 51 3.48 -2.51 12.94
N LEU A 52 2.76 -2.17 11.88
CA LEU A 52 3.26 -2.13 10.51
C LEU A 52 3.62 -0.68 10.13
N LYS A 53 4.81 -0.47 9.56
CA LYS A 53 5.17 0.82 8.95
C LYS A 53 4.77 0.84 7.49
N ILE A 54 3.90 1.79 7.13
CA ILE A 54 3.34 1.92 5.78
C ILE A 54 3.73 3.28 5.22
N GLY A 55 4.23 3.31 3.98
CA GLY A 55 4.57 4.52 3.26
C GLY A 55 3.86 4.61 1.91
N ILE A 56 3.74 5.83 1.39
CA ILE A 56 3.22 6.14 0.06
C ILE A 56 4.10 7.23 -0.54
N ILE A 57 4.54 7.07 -1.78
CA ILE A 57 5.27 8.12 -2.52
C ILE A 57 4.86 8.14 -4.00
N ASN A 58 4.62 9.33 -4.54
CA ASN A 58 4.59 9.55 -5.98
C ASN A 58 6.04 9.77 -6.46
N ILE A 59 6.51 8.97 -7.42
CA ILE A 59 7.91 8.99 -7.86
C ILE A 59 8.15 9.70 -9.20
N GLN A 60 7.11 10.23 -9.84
CA GLN A 60 7.16 11.08 -11.04
C GLN A 60 7.94 10.46 -12.21
N ASP A 61 7.46 9.31 -12.70
CA ASP A 61 7.94 8.61 -13.89
C ASP A 61 9.39 8.11 -13.85
N ALA A 62 9.96 8.00 -12.65
CA ALA A 62 11.40 7.85 -12.48
C ALA A 62 11.83 6.52 -11.84
N TYR A 63 11.00 5.47 -11.90
CA TYR A 63 11.31 4.17 -11.27
C TYR A 63 12.68 3.64 -11.67
N GLN A 64 12.95 3.55 -12.98
CA GLN A 64 14.19 2.96 -13.50
C GLN A 64 15.44 3.71 -13.02
N SER A 65 15.35 5.04 -12.89
CA SER A 65 16.47 5.89 -12.44
C SER A 65 16.57 6.05 -10.92
N LYS A 66 15.50 5.74 -10.16
CA LYS A 66 15.42 5.97 -8.71
C LYS A 66 15.39 4.69 -7.89
N ILE A 67 15.41 3.50 -8.49
CA ILE A 67 15.21 2.23 -7.76
C ILE A 67 16.13 2.11 -6.54
N ASP A 68 17.43 2.39 -6.66
CA ASP A 68 18.36 2.29 -5.52
C ASP A 68 17.98 3.27 -4.40
N ASN A 69 17.57 4.49 -4.75
CA ASN A 69 17.09 5.48 -3.77
C ASN A 69 15.75 5.08 -3.15
N ILE A 70 14.86 4.43 -3.90
CA ILE A 70 13.59 3.90 -3.40
C ILE A 70 13.86 2.77 -2.40
N ILE A 71 14.82 1.89 -2.68
CA ILE A 71 15.22 0.82 -1.74
C ILE A 71 15.91 1.40 -0.51
N LEU A 72 16.78 2.40 -0.68
CA LEU A 72 17.38 3.11 0.44
C LEU A 72 16.31 3.79 1.30
N TYR A 73 15.32 4.44 0.69
CA TYR A 73 14.19 5.05 1.39
C TYR A 73 13.36 4.00 2.14
N PHE A 74 13.02 2.88 1.48
CA PHE A 74 12.30 1.77 2.09
C PHE A 74 12.97 1.29 3.39
N THR A 75 14.28 1.10 3.33
CA THR A 75 15.09 0.48 4.38
C THR A 75 15.46 1.46 5.48
N THR A 76 15.85 2.69 5.14
CA THR A 76 16.18 3.76 6.10
C THR A 76 15.03 4.04 7.06
N TYR A 77 13.80 4.07 6.54
CA TYR A 77 12.60 4.31 7.36
C TYR A 77 11.96 3.03 7.92
N ASN A 78 12.55 1.87 7.60
CA ASN A 78 12.09 0.55 8.01
C ASN A 78 10.62 0.29 7.66
N PHE A 79 10.22 0.60 6.42
CA PHE A 79 8.86 0.32 5.97
C PHE A 79 8.63 -1.19 5.87
N ASP A 80 7.42 -1.64 6.22
CA ASP A 80 6.93 -2.98 5.92
C ASP A 80 6.27 -3.00 4.54
N ILE A 81 5.54 -1.93 4.22
CA ILE A 81 4.79 -1.72 2.97
C ILE A 81 5.13 -0.32 2.45
N LEU A 82 5.51 -0.21 1.18
CA LEU A 82 5.66 1.08 0.50
C LEU A 82 4.93 1.05 -0.84
N THR A 83 3.95 1.94 -1.00
CA THR A 83 3.23 2.13 -2.26
C THR A 83 3.92 3.20 -3.10
N LEU A 84 4.15 2.90 -4.37
CA LEU A 84 4.66 3.83 -5.38
C LEU A 84 3.54 4.18 -6.36
N THR A 85 3.35 5.46 -6.66
CA THR A 85 2.51 5.93 -7.76
C THR A 85 3.35 6.64 -8.82
N GLU A 86 2.83 6.67 -10.05
CA GLU A 86 3.48 7.33 -11.20
C GLU A 86 4.88 6.75 -11.43
N THR A 87 4.95 5.43 -11.58
CA THR A 87 6.24 4.73 -11.72
C THR A 87 6.94 5.02 -13.04
N GLY A 88 6.23 5.44 -14.08
CA GLY A 88 6.80 5.58 -15.43
C GLY A 88 6.71 4.31 -16.28
N LEU A 89 6.40 3.17 -15.65
CA LEU A 89 6.37 1.86 -16.29
C LEU A 89 5.02 1.61 -16.97
N HIS A 90 5.05 1.29 -18.26
CA HIS A 90 3.87 1.18 -19.13
C HIS A 90 4.01 0.01 -20.13
N THR A 91 4.60 -1.09 -19.68
CA THR A 91 4.73 -2.34 -20.45
C THR A 91 3.63 -3.30 -20.06
N SER A 92 2.82 -3.76 -21.02
CA SER A 92 1.69 -4.64 -20.70
C SER A 92 2.13 -6.00 -20.14
N HIS A 93 1.37 -6.50 -19.18
CA HIS A 93 1.52 -7.82 -18.58
C HIS A 93 0.15 -8.42 -18.24
N THR A 94 0.02 -9.73 -18.40
CA THR A 94 -1.22 -10.48 -18.12
C THR A 94 -1.14 -11.30 -16.83
N HIS A 95 0.05 -11.40 -16.24
CA HIS A 95 0.31 -12.15 -15.00
C HIS A 95 0.89 -11.21 -13.94
N ASN A 96 1.07 -11.71 -12.71
CA ASN A 96 1.73 -10.96 -11.65
C ASN A 96 3.12 -10.49 -12.10
N ASN A 97 3.35 -9.18 -12.05
CA ASN A 97 4.65 -8.60 -12.36
C ASN A 97 5.38 -8.33 -11.04
N ILE A 98 6.27 -9.24 -10.65
CA ILE A 98 6.98 -9.18 -9.37
C ILE A 98 8.47 -9.10 -9.63
N GLN A 99 9.08 -7.98 -9.21
CA GLN A 99 10.52 -7.79 -9.19
C GLN A 99 11.07 -8.10 -7.80
N ILE A 100 12.17 -8.83 -7.73
CA ILE A 100 12.85 -9.18 -6.49
C ILE A 100 14.16 -8.41 -6.43
N VAL A 101 14.41 -7.70 -5.34
CA VAL A 101 15.65 -6.97 -5.10
C VAL A 101 16.27 -7.37 -3.78
N ASN A 102 17.59 -7.22 -3.66
CA ASN A 102 18.29 -7.49 -2.41
C ASN A 102 18.01 -6.37 -1.41
N HIS A 103 17.83 -6.74 -0.15
CA HIS A 103 17.96 -5.76 0.92
C HIS A 103 19.44 -5.33 1.01
N PRO A 104 19.75 -4.02 1.11
CA PRO A 104 21.12 -3.52 1.17
C PRO A 104 21.88 -4.00 2.42
N ASP A 105 21.24 -3.96 3.58
CA ASP A 105 21.93 -4.20 4.87
C ASP A 105 21.88 -5.65 5.38
N ASN A 106 21.14 -6.54 4.71
CA ASN A 106 21.00 -7.92 5.15
C ASN A 106 20.75 -8.87 3.98
N ASN A 107 20.89 -10.18 4.23
CA ASN A 107 20.69 -11.22 3.21
C ASN A 107 19.19 -11.47 2.88
N SER A 108 18.29 -10.56 3.23
CA SER A 108 16.86 -10.65 2.90
C SER A 108 16.58 -10.12 1.49
N LYS A 109 15.33 -10.31 1.05
CA LYS A 109 14.81 -9.84 -0.23
C LYS A 109 13.66 -8.88 0.00
N LEU A 110 13.51 -7.92 -0.91
CA LEU A 110 12.33 -7.09 -1.04
C LEU A 110 11.60 -7.49 -2.33
N TYR A 111 10.28 -7.39 -2.30
CA TYR A 111 9.41 -7.84 -3.38
C TYR A 111 8.59 -6.64 -3.85
N ILE A 112 8.72 -6.29 -5.11
CA ILE A 112 8.07 -5.14 -5.73
C ILE A 112 7.05 -5.68 -6.71
N ILE A 113 5.78 -5.55 -6.38
CA ILE A 113 4.66 -5.99 -7.19
C ILE A 113 4.20 -4.78 -8.01
N HIS A 114 4.16 -4.92 -9.33
CA HIS A 114 3.84 -3.84 -10.25
C HIS A 114 2.50 -4.06 -10.94
N ASP A 115 1.82 -2.94 -11.22
CA ASP A 115 0.92 -2.82 -12.36
C ASP A 115 1.54 -1.82 -13.35
N THR A 116 1.98 -2.34 -14.49
CA THR A 116 2.59 -1.57 -15.59
C THR A 116 1.71 -1.54 -16.82
N ASN A 117 0.43 -1.90 -16.72
CA ASN A 117 -0.52 -1.95 -17.85
C ASN A 117 -1.06 -0.58 -18.30
N GLY A 118 -0.45 0.53 -17.88
CA GLY A 118 -0.85 1.84 -18.35
C GLY A 118 -0.35 2.14 -19.76
N GLU A 119 -0.92 3.15 -20.40
CA GLU A 119 -0.61 3.49 -21.80
C GLU A 119 0.56 4.48 -21.97
N HIS A 120 0.96 5.18 -20.90
CA HIS A 120 1.92 6.28 -20.98
C HIS A 120 2.75 6.43 -19.71
N LYS A 121 3.81 7.23 -19.76
CA LYS A 121 4.76 7.39 -18.64
C LYS A 121 4.07 7.78 -17.33
N GLY A 122 3.18 8.78 -17.35
CA GLY A 122 2.36 9.19 -16.18
C GLY A 122 1.33 8.16 -15.65
N THR A 123 1.62 6.86 -15.73
CA THR A 123 0.89 5.71 -15.21
C THR A 123 1.85 4.82 -14.41
N GLY A 124 1.32 3.69 -13.93
CA GLY A 124 2.05 2.64 -13.25
C GLY A 124 2.03 2.84 -11.75
N VAL A 125 1.75 1.75 -11.05
CA VAL A 125 1.72 1.69 -9.58
C VAL A 125 2.48 0.45 -9.11
N ALA A 126 3.07 0.52 -7.93
CA ALA A 126 3.75 -0.63 -7.35
C ALA A 126 3.58 -0.69 -5.83
N ILE A 127 3.68 -1.90 -5.27
CA ILE A 127 3.73 -2.16 -3.84
C ILE A 127 5.02 -2.91 -3.52
N ILE A 128 5.86 -2.31 -2.67
CA ILE A 128 7.04 -2.97 -2.11
C ILE A 128 6.66 -3.62 -0.79
N LEU A 129 7.04 -4.89 -0.63
CA LEU A 129 6.87 -5.66 0.60
C LEU A 129 8.22 -6.19 1.10
N SER A 130 8.38 -6.19 2.42
CA SER A 130 9.42 -6.98 3.07
C SER A 130 9.18 -8.48 2.88
N LYS A 131 10.24 -9.30 2.93
CA LYS A 131 10.11 -10.78 2.91
C LYS A 131 9.14 -11.32 3.97
N LYS A 132 9.07 -10.68 5.14
CA LYS A 132 8.17 -11.05 6.25
C LYS A 132 6.71 -10.97 5.83
N LEU A 133 6.32 -9.97 5.04
CA LEU A 133 4.96 -9.83 4.52
C LEU A 133 4.74 -10.63 3.24
N PHE A 134 5.71 -10.64 2.33
CA PHE A 134 5.54 -11.31 1.04
C PHE A 134 5.27 -12.81 1.15
N LYS A 135 5.77 -13.50 2.19
CA LYS A 135 5.44 -14.92 2.44
C LYS A 135 3.94 -15.20 2.62
N HIS A 136 3.14 -14.16 2.87
CA HIS A 136 1.68 -14.24 3.02
C HIS A 136 0.93 -13.86 1.74
N PHE A 137 1.61 -13.46 0.67
CA PHE A 137 0.99 -13.07 -0.60
C PHE A 137 0.26 -14.24 -1.25
N ILE A 138 -1.00 -14.01 -1.65
CA ILE A 138 -1.86 -15.02 -2.30
C ILE A 138 -2.27 -14.57 -3.69
N THR A 139 -2.87 -13.38 -3.81
CA THR A 139 -3.45 -12.89 -5.07
C THR A 139 -3.04 -11.47 -5.36
N CYS A 140 -3.01 -11.14 -6.64
CA CYS A 140 -2.86 -9.80 -7.18
C CYS A 140 -3.92 -9.57 -8.26
N THR A 141 -4.53 -8.39 -8.26
CA THR A 141 -5.34 -7.90 -9.37
C THR A 141 -4.90 -6.50 -9.73
N PHE A 142 -4.92 -6.18 -11.01
CA PHE A 142 -4.42 -4.92 -11.54
C PHE A 142 -5.37 -4.32 -12.58
N LEU A 143 -5.25 -3.01 -12.83
CA LEU A 143 -6.03 -2.30 -13.84
C LEU A 143 -5.28 -1.07 -14.35
N ASN A 144 -4.82 -1.15 -15.60
CA ASN A 144 -4.29 -0.07 -16.44
C ASN A 144 -3.14 0.75 -15.82
N GLY A 145 -2.33 0.17 -14.94
CA GLY A 145 -1.28 0.92 -14.23
C GLY A 145 -1.83 1.96 -13.26
N ARG A 146 -3.08 1.81 -12.79
CA ARG A 146 -3.77 2.78 -11.92
C ARG A 146 -4.31 2.16 -10.64
N LEU A 147 -4.62 0.87 -10.64
CA LEU A 147 -5.07 0.14 -9.46
C LEU A 147 -4.29 -1.16 -9.35
N LEU A 148 -3.72 -1.42 -8.18
CA LEU A 148 -3.05 -2.67 -7.85
C LEU A 148 -3.56 -3.12 -6.49
N HIS A 149 -4.27 -4.25 -6.47
CA HIS A 149 -4.78 -4.87 -5.25
C HIS A 149 -4.04 -6.17 -5.00
N ILE A 150 -3.51 -6.33 -3.79
CA ILE A 150 -2.92 -7.58 -3.32
C ILE A 150 -3.61 -8.07 -2.06
N THR A 151 -3.64 -9.39 -1.89
CA THR A 151 -4.18 -10.06 -0.70
C THR A 151 -3.07 -10.81 0.01
N LEU A 152 -2.86 -10.49 1.29
CA LEU A 152 -1.98 -11.23 2.21
C LEU A 152 -2.84 -12.07 3.17
N LYS A 153 -2.50 -13.35 3.38
CA LYS A 153 -3.23 -14.25 4.30
C LYS A 153 -2.31 -14.77 5.41
N PHE A 154 -2.68 -14.50 6.66
CA PHE A 154 -1.83 -14.78 7.84
C PHE A 154 -2.27 -16.04 8.60
N LYS A 155 -3.56 -16.13 8.91
CA LYS A 155 -4.19 -17.24 9.62
C LYS A 155 -5.46 -17.65 8.87
N PRO A 156 -6.07 -18.81 9.19
CA PRO A 156 -7.42 -19.10 8.72
C PRO A 156 -8.33 -17.89 9.01
N HIS A 157 -8.96 -17.38 7.95
CA HIS A 157 -9.84 -16.20 7.99
C HIS A 157 -9.19 -14.87 8.40
N ILE A 158 -7.86 -14.70 8.41
CA ILE A 158 -7.27 -13.36 8.59
C ILE A 158 -6.51 -12.96 7.33
N SER A 159 -7.05 -11.95 6.65
CA SER A 159 -6.47 -11.35 5.46
C SER A 159 -6.24 -9.86 5.61
N LEU A 160 -5.19 -9.38 4.97
CA LEU A 160 -4.91 -7.97 4.73
C LEU A 160 -4.94 -7.72 3.22
N ASN A 161 -5.82 -6.83 2.78
CA ASN A 161 -5.91 -6.36 1.41
C ASN A 161 -5.23 -5.00 1.33
N ILE A 162 -4.28 -4.86 0.42
CA ILE A 162 -3.58 -3.61 0.16
C ILE A 162 -3.94 -3.20 -1.26
N ILE A 163 -4.50 -2.01 -1.40
CA ILE A 163 -4.92 -1.45 -2.69
C ILE A 163 -4.11 -0.19 -2.92
N ALA A 164 -3.15 -0.25 -3.84
CA ALA A 164 -2.47 0.91 -4.38
C ALA A 164 -3.34 1.54 -5.48
N ALA A 165 -3.61 2.83 -5.37
CA ALA A 165 -4.45 3.58 -6.30
C ALA A 165 -3.79 4.87 -6.75
N TYR A 166 -3.78 5.12 -8.06
CA TYR A 166 -3.41 6.40 -8.65
C TYR A 166 -4.54 6.87 -9.54
N LEU A 167 -5.36 7.80 -9.06
CA LEU A 167 -6.50 8.32 -9.81
C LEU A 167 -6.08 9.51 -10.66
N LEU A 168 -6.63 9.62 -11.86
CA LEU A 168 -6.32 10.73 -12.77
C LEU A 168 -6.73 12.08 -12.19
N ALA A 169 -5.85 13.08 -12.24
CA ALA A 169 -6.19 14.50 -12.08
C ALA A 169 -7.22 14.94 -13.15
N ASN A 170 -8.11 15.89 -12.82
CA ASN A 170 -9.22 16.34 -13.70
C ASN A 170 -8.79 16.42 -15.17
N PRO A 171 -9.47 15.71 -16.11
CA PRO A 171 -8.95 15.59 -17.46
C PRO A 171 -9.00 16.99 -18.05
N SER A 172 -7.83 17.57 -18.35
CA SER A 172 -7.79 18.61 -19.37
C SER A 172 -8.45 18.03 -20.61
N SER A 173 -9.34 18.78 -21.25
CA SER A 173 -10.29 18.41 -22.32
C SER A 173 -9.76 17.58 -23.51
N ASN A 174 -8.46 17.26 -23.55
CA ASN A 174 -7.76 16.75 -24.72
C ASN A 174 -7.22 15.31 -24.57
N HIS A 175 -7.29 14.69 -23.39
CA HIS A 175 -6.90 13.28 -23.21
C HIS A 175 -8.12 12.36 -23.16
N ARG A 176 -8.10 11.40 -24.09
CA ARG A 176 -9.16 10.46 -24.46
C ARG A 176 -9.57 9.57 -23.27
N GLN A 177 -10.88 9.40 -23.12
CA GLN A 177 -11.63 8.19 -22.72
C GLN A 177 -11.16 7.29 -21.57
N ASP A 178 -10.22 7.68 -20.73
CA ASP A 178 -9.93 6.97 -19.50
C ASP A 178 -11.00 7.35 -18.45
N SER A 179 -12.21 6.83 -18.68
CA SER A 179 -13.39 7.17 -17.91
C SER A 179 -13.16 6.70 -16.48
N ARG A 180 -12.92 7.64 -15.55
CA ARG A 180 -12.65 7.33 -14.13
C ARG A 180 -13.61 6.33 -13.50
N SER A 181 -14.84 6.25 -14.02
CA SER A 181 -15.84 5.25 -13.68
C SER A 181 -15.34 3.81 -13.74
N ILE A 182 -14.40 3.47 -14.62
CA ILE A 182 -13.85 2.11 -14.70
C ILE A 182 -13.07 1.75 -13.44
N TYR A 183 -12.24 2.67 -12.95
CA TYR A 183 -11.47 2.51 -11.72
C TYR A 183 -12.39 2.39 -10.50
N TYR A 184 -13.46 3.19 -10.46
CA TYR A 184 -14.47 3.09 -9.41
C TYR A 184 -15.23 1.77 -9.43
N THR A 185 -15.64 1.33 -10.62
CA THR A 185 -16.34 0.06 -10.79
C THR A 185 -15.45 -1.11 -10.36
N LYS A 186 -14.18 -1.09 -10.75
CA LYS A 186 -13.23 -2.13 -10.36
C LYS A 186 -12.96 -2.13 -8.87
N LEU A 187 -12.78 -0.96 -8.25
CA LEU A 187 -12.58 -0.89 -6.81
C LEU A 187 -13.81 -1.40 -6.06
N LEU A 188 -15.02 -1.04 -6.49
CA LEU A 188 -16.26 -1.55 -5.93
C LEU A 188 -16.33 -3.08 -5.99
N GLN A 189 -15.96 -3.67 -7.13
CA GLN A 189 -15.89 -5.13 -7.27
C GLN A 189 -14.91 -5.73 -6.26
N ILE A 190 -13.72 -5.13 -6.10
CA ILE A 190 -12.71 -5.56 -5.13
C ILE A 190 -13.27 -5.45 -3.70
N ILE A 191 -13.76 -4.29 -3.30
CA ILE A 191 -14.31 -4.04 -1.95
C ILE A 191 -15.45 -5.01 -1.64
N ASN A 192 -16.42 -5.18 -2.55
CA ASN A 192 -17.53 -6.11 -2.34
C ASN A 192 -17.06 -7.57 -2.20
N SER A 193 -16.03 -7.97 -2.96
CA SER A 193 -15.43 -9.30 -2.83
C SER A 193 -14.74 -9.51 -1.48
N ILE A 194 -14.17 -8.44 -0.90
CA ILE A 194 -13.47 -8.49 0.38
C ILE A 194 -14.44 -8.51 1.57
N ILE A 195 -15.48 -7.66 1.54
CA ILE A 195 -16.46 -7.52 2.64
C ILE A 195 -17.22 -8.83 2.91
N SER A 196 -17.29 -9.71 1.92
CA SER A 196 -17.92 -11.02 2.07
C SER A 196 -17.06 -12.03 2.87
N SER A 197 -15.84 -11.66 3.29
CA SER A 197 -14.93 -12.53 4.03
C SER A 197 -14.77 -12.12 5.49
N ASP A 198 -14.90 -13.09 6.39
CA ASP A 198 -14.70 -12.90 7.83
C ASP A 198 -13.28 -12.40 8.12
N LYS A 199 -13.17 -11.39 9.00
CA LYS A 199 -11.92 -10.80 9.56
C LYS A 199 -10.89 -10.38 8.50
N SER A 200 -11.38 -9.80 7.42
CA SER A 200 -10.55 -9.15 6.42
C SER A 200 -10.34 -7.67 6.72
N HIS A 201 -9.10 -7.22 6.57
CA HIS A 201 -8.69 -5.84 6.74
C HIS A 201 -8.35 -5.27 5.37
N THR A 202 -8.72 -4.03 5.10
CA THR A 202 -8.39 -3.37 3.84
C THR A 202 -7.71 -2.05 4.11
N ILE A 203 -6.63 -1.80 3.37
CA ILE A 203 -5.92 -0.53 3.34
C ILE A 203 -5.90 -0.06 1.89
N ILE A 204 -6.33 1.18 1.65
CA ILE A 204 -6.21 1.84 0.35
C ILE A 204 -5.18 2.96 0.49
N LEU A 205 -4.19 2.94 -0.39
CA LEU A 205 -3.02 3.80 -0.38
C LEU A 205 -2.84 4.42 -1.76
N GLY A 206 -2.53 5.70 -1.84
CA GLY A 206 -2.02 6.31 -3.06
C GLY A 206 -2.53 7.72 -3.30
N ASP A 207 -2.35 8.18 -4.53
CA ASP A 207 -2.68 9.55 -4.93
C ASP A 207 -4.05 9.57 -5.61
N PHE A 208 -5.04 10.06 -4.88
CA PHE A 208 -6.42 10.17 -5.37
C PHE A 208 -6.67 11.44 -6.18
N ASN A 209 -5.69 12.34 -6.32
CA ASN A 209 -5.85 13.63 -7.00
C ASN A 209 -7.14 14.38 -6.59
N THR A 210 -7.46 14.36 -5.29
CA THR A 210 -8.70 14.93 -4.72
C THR A 210 -8.36 16.02 -3.74
N ASN A 211 -9.05 17.17 -3.82
CA ASN A 211 -8.94 18.21 -2.80
C ASN A 211 -10.02 18.00 -1.72
N LEU A 212 -9.63 17.46 -0.55
CA LEU A 212 -10.54 17.20 0.57
C LEU A 212 -11.23 18.48 1.09
N ASN A 213 -10.57 19.64 1.08
CA ASN A 213 -11.17 20.91 1.52
C ASN A 213 -12.33 21.38 0.62
N SER A 214 -12.38 20.86 -0.61
CA SER A 214 -13.51 21.11 -1.52
C SER A 214 -14.74 20.26 -1.22
N ILE A 215 -14.62 19.21 -0.38
CA ILE A 215 -15.71 18.29 -0.01
C ILE A 215 -16.84 19.02 0.74
N ASN A 216 -16.48 19.91 1.66
CA ASN A 216 -17.46 20.62 2.49
C ASN A 216 -18.12 21.80 1.77
N ASN A 217 -17.52 22.28 0.67
CA ASN A 217 -17.87 23.55 0.03
C ASN A 217 -18.41 23.42 -1.41
N ARG A 218 -18.56 22.20 -1.96
CA ARG A 218 -19.05 22.03 -3.33
C ARG A 218 -20.10 20.93 -3.45
N SER A 219 -21.21 21.26 -4.11
CA SER A 219 -22.10 20.31 -4.79
C SER A 219 -21.39 19.71 -6.03
N SER A 220 -20.21 19.12 -5.88
CA SER A 220 -19.41 18.81 -7.06
C SER A 220 -19.80 17.46 -7.68
N ASN A 221 -20.15 17.49 -8.96
CA ASN A 221 -20.16 16.34 -9.87
C ASN A 221 -18.75 15.73 -10.06
N ASP A 222 -17.76 16.10 -9.25
CA ASP A 222 -16.40 15.59 -9.34
C ASP A 222 -16.40 14.08 -9.03
N SER A 223 -15.93 13.33 -10.01
CA SER A 223 -15.68 11.90 -9.91
C SER A 223 -14.85 11.52 -8.69
N ASN A 224 -13.84 12.32 -8.34
CA ASN A 224 -12.91 12.05 -7.25
C ASN A 224 -13.60 12.26 -5.89
N PHE A 225 -14.55 13.20 -5.82
CA PHE A 225 -15.44 13.35 -4.67
C PHE A 225 -16.37 12.14 -4.49
N LYS A 226 -16.89 11.58 -5.59
CA LYS A 226 -17.71 10.35 -5.55
C LYS A 226 -16.94 9.17 -4.98
N PHE A 227 -15.64 9.09 -5.26
CA PHE A 227 -14.74 8.06 -4.73
C PHE A 227 -14.64 8.10 -3.21
N ILE A 228 -14.24 9.24 -2.64
CA ILE A 228 -14.07 9.39 -1.18
C ILE A 228 -15.41 9.18 -0.46
N LYS A 229 -16.51 9.72 -1.00
CA LYS A 229 -17.85 9.49 -0.45
C LYS A 229 -18.24 8.00 -0.45
N LEU A 230 -17.88 7.28 -1.51
CA LEU A 230 -18.13 5.85 -1.62
C LEU A 230 -17.35 5.05 -0.59
N LEU A 231 -16.06 5.35 -0.41
CA LEU A 231 -15.23 4.73 0.64
C LEU A 231 -15.85 4.91 2.03
N ARG A 232 -16.33 6.12 2.34
CA ARG A 232 -17.05 6.39 3.60
C ARG A 232 -18.32 5.54 3.77
N ASN A 233 -19.05 5.25 2.69
CA ASN A 233 -20.22 4.35 2.74
C ASN A 233 -19.84 2.89 3.08
N PHE A 234 -18.62 2.47 2.75
CA PHE A 234 -18.06 1.17 3.13
C PHE A 234 -17.27 1.22 4.45
N GLN A 235 -17.48 2.26 5.27
CA GLN A 235 -16.83 2.45 6.57
C GLN A 235 -15.29 2.55 6.49
N PHE A 236 -14.74 2.98 5.35
CA PHE A 236 -13.34 3.42 5.30
C PHE A 236 -13.18 4.74 6.04
N TYR A 237 -12.13 4.85 6.85
CA TYR A 237 -11.76 6.07 7.55
C TYR A 237 -10.47 6.65 6.98
N ASP A 238 -10.46 7.94 6.68
CA ASP A 238 -9.24 8.69 6.36
C ASP A 238 -8.41 8.88 7.64
N LEU A 239 -7.27 8.20 7.73
CA LEU A 239 -6.40 8.28 8.90
C LEU A 239 -5.73 9.64 9.04
N SER A 240 -5.43 10.33 7.94
CA SER A 240 -4.79 11.65 7.99
C SER A 240 -5.73 12.68 8.65
N GLU A 241 -7.03 12.59 8.37
CA GLU A 241 -8.08 13.38 8.99
C GLU A 241 -8.36 12.90 10.43
N HIS A 242 -8.37 11.58 10.66
CA HIS A 242 -8.74 10.98 11.96
C HIS A 242 -7.70 11.19 13.06
N HIS A 243 -6.41 11.15 12.73
CA HIS A 243 -5.33 11.43 13.71
C HIS A 243 -5.40 12.86 14.27
N ASN A 244 -6.05 13.80 13.57
CA ASN A 244 -6.23 15.18 14.02
C ASN A 244 -7.45 15.39 14.94
N LEU A 245 -8.27 14.36 15.21
CA LEU A 245 -9.60 14.55 15.83
C LEU A 245 -9.89 13.88 17.18
N SER A 246 -9.00 13.02 17.72
CA SER A 246 -8.93 12.54 19.13
C SER A 246 -8.60 11.05 19.25
N GLN A 247 -7.74 10.73 20.22
CA GLN A 247 -7.59 9.41 20.81
C GLN A 247 -8.92 9.01 21.47
N ASP A 248 -9.34 7.74 21.32
CA ASP A 248 -10.47 7.05 22.01
C ASP A 248 -11.54 6.41 21.11
N LYS A 249 -11.18 5.93 19.91
CA LYS A 249 -11.99 4.89 19.23
C LYS A 249 -11.14 3.71 18.79
N LEU A 250 -11.55 2.52 19.25
CA LEU A 250 -11.07 1.24 18.73
C LEU A 250 -11.48 1.15 17.25
N LEU A 251 -10.51 1.16 16.34
CA LEU A 251 -10.73 1.05 14.89
C LEU A 251 -11.23 -0.36 14.56
N LEU A 252 -12.52 -0.52 14.28
CA LEU A 252 -13.02 -1.69 13.59
C LEU A 252 -12.80 -1.47 12.08
N TYR A 253 -11.74 -2.11 11.59
CA TYR A 253 -11.46 -2.54 10.21
C TYR A 253 -11.94 -1.61 9.10
N THR A 254 -11.00 -0.78 8.62
CA THR A 254 -10.79 -0.38 7.22
C THR A 254 -10.15 1.02 7.17
N ILE A 255 -8.93 1.11 6.62
CA ILE A 255 -8.05 2.28 6.75
C ILE A 255 -7.79 2.89 5.37
N LEU A 256 -8.04 4.19 5.23
CA LEU A 256 -7.65 5.02 4.08
C LEU A 256 -6.49 5.91 4.54
N ILE A 257 -5.35 5.91 3.85
CA ILE A 257 -4.32 6.93 4.09
C ILE A 257 -4.05 7.65 2.78
N VAL A 258 -4.40 8.94 2.76
CA VAL A 258 -4.24 9.92 1.68
C VAL A 258 -2.86 10.55 1.77
#